data_AF-A0A1G2VXH4-F1
#
_entry.id   AF-A0A1G2VXH4-F1
#
_cell.length_a   1.000
_cell.length_b   1.000
_cell.length_c   1.000
_cell.angle_alpha   90.00
_cell.angle_beta   90.00
_cell.angle_gamma   90.00
#
_symmetry.space_group_name_H-M   'P 1'
#
loop_
_entity.id
_entity.type
_entity.pdbx_description
1 polymer ?
#
loop_
_entity_poly.entity_id
_entity_poly.type
_entity_poly.pdbx_seq_one_letter_code
_entity_poly.pdbx_strand_id
1 'polypeptide(L)'
;MRTRLRRASRTFAVAAACACLASPAFAQTVGGDLGGFIQNIIDLLNSGVVRGLAVLAVIITGIVWMFGQIDLRRAGTVVVGIIVIFGASTIVDLITGGGGG
;
A
#
# COMPACT_ATOMS: atom_id res chain seq x y z
N MET A 1 30.85 -28.64 -41.72
CA MET A 1 29.55 -28.05 -41.30
C MET A 1 28.90 -28.70 -40.06
N ARG A 2 29.57 -29.56 -39.27
CA ARG A 2 28.98 -30.18 -38.05
C ARG A 2 29.39 -29.51 -36.73
N THR A 3 30.41 -28.64 -36.76
CA THR A 3 31.00 -27.97 -35.59
C THR A 3 30.25 -26.69 -35.19
N ARG A 4 29.59 -26.00 -36.13
CA ARG A 4 28.77 -24.80 -35.86
C ARG A 4 27.48 -25.12 -35.12
N LEU A 5 26.85 -26.26 -35.44
CA LEU A 5 25.63 -26.76 -34.79
C LEU A 5 25.85 -27.10 -33.30
N ARG A 6 27.02 -27.65 -32.95
CA ARG A 6 27.37 -27.99 -31.55
C ARG A 6 27.67 -26.76 -30.70
N ARG A 7 28.20 -25.68 -31.29
CA ARG A 7 28.41 -24.40 -30.61
C ARG A 7 27.09 -23.66 -30.38
N ALA A 8 26.19 -23.64 -31.38
CA ALA A 8 24.86 -23.05 -31.26
C ALA A 8 23.99 -23.77 -30.21
N SER A 9 24.06 -25.10 -30.15
CA SER A 9 23.38 -25.91 -29.13
C SER A 9 23.91 -25.64 -27.72
N ARG A 10 25.23 -25.45 -27.56
CA ARG A 10 25.83 -25.07 -26.27
C ARG A 10 25.42 -23.68 -25.80
N THR A 11 25.38 -22.69 -26.68
CA THR A 11 24.94 -21.33 -26.32
C THR A 11 23.45 -21.29 -25.97
N PHE A 12 22.62 -22.07 -26.65
CA PHE A 12 21.20 -22.23 -26.32
C PHE A 12 20.98 -22.91 -24.97
N ALA A 13 21.76 -23.96 -24.66
CA ALA A 13 21.66 -24.67 -23.39
C ALA A 13 22.04 -23.76 -22.20
N VAL A 14 23.06 -22.91 -22.34
CA VAL A 14 23.44 -21.94 -21.29
C VAL A 14 22.38 -20.86 -21.14
N ALA A 15 21.84 -20.32 -22.23
CA ALA A 15 20.76 -19.32 -22.16
C ALA A 15 19.48 -19.89 -21.51
N ALA A 16 19.10 -21.13 -21.84
CA ALA A 16 17.98 -21.81 -21.21
C ALA A 16 18.21 -22.09 -19.72
N ALA A 17 19.42 -22.50 -19.34
CA ALA A 17 19.78 -22.68 -17.92
C ALA A 17 19.74 -21.35 -17.15
N CYS A 18 20.22 -20.25 -17.73
CA CYS A 18 20.10 -18.92 -17.15
C CYS A 18 18.64 -18.46 -17.03
N ALA A 19 17.77 -18.82 -17.98
CA ALA A 19 16.33 -18.52 -17.90
C ALA A 19 15.62 -19.34 -16.80
N CYS A 20 16.02 -20.59 -16.57
CA CYS A 20 15.50 -21.41 -15.47
C CYS A 20 16.02 -20.97 -14.09
N LEU A 21 17.19 -20.32 -14.03
CA LEU A 21 17.78 -19.76 -12.80
C LEU A 21 17.43 -18.29 -12.59
N ALA A 22 16.77 -17.65 -13.56
CA ALA A 22 16.25 -16.30 -13.43
C ALA A 22 15.12 -16.30 -12.39
N SER A 23 15.48 -16.12 -11.12
CA SER A 23 14.52 -15.86 -10.07
C SER A 23 13.85 -14.50 -10.34
N PRO A 24 12.55 -14.35 -10.01
CA PRO A 24 11.80 -13.10 -10.26
C PRO A 24 12.41 -11.84 -9.61
N ALA A 25 13.37 -12.00 -8.70
CA ALA A 25 14.14 -10.92 -8.08
C ALA A 25 14.97 -10.06 -9.07
N PHE A 26 15.40 -10.60 -10.22
CA PHE A 26 16.19 -9.84 -11.20
C PHE A 26 15.35 -9.06 -12.23
N ALA A 27 14.02 -9.25 -12.22
CA ALA A 27 13.08 -8.55 -13.10
C ALA A 27 12.28 -7.46 -12.36
N GLN A 28 12.63 -7.15 -11.11
CA GLN A 28 12.01 -6.06 -10.36
C GLN A 28 12.37 -4.73 -11.01
N THR A 29 11.51 -4.35 -11.96
CA THR A 29 11.33 -3.05 -12.56
C THR A 29 11.76 -1.91 -11.65
N VAL A 30 12.27 -0.83 -12.24
CA VAL A 30 12.35 0.49 -11.62
C VAL A 30 11.01 0.75 -10.88
N GLY A 31 10.98 0.64 -9.55
CA GLY A 31 9.75 0.69 -8.73
C GLY A 31 9.52 -0.44 -7.70
N GLY A 32 10.33 -1.52 -7.72
CA GLY A 32 10.15 -2.68 -6.82
C GLY A 32 10.14 -2.39 -5.31
N ASP A 33 10.90 -1.39 -4.84
CA ASP A 33 10.95 -1.03 -3.41
C ASP A 33 9.97 0.08 -3.01
N LEU A 34 9.63 1.00 -3.93
CA LEU A 34 8.80 2.15 -3.57
C LEU A 34 7.34 1.77 -3.37
N GLY A 35 6.81 0.84 -4.20
CA GLY A 35 5.46 0.33 -4.02
C GLY A 35 5.30 -0.41 -2.68
N GLY A 36 6.27 -1.27 -2.34
CA GLY A 36 6.29 -1.98 -1.06
C GLY A 36 6.46 -1.03 0.14
N PHE A 37 7.31 -0.02 0.03
CA PHE A 37 7.47 1.00 1.07
C PHE A 37 6.18 1.81 1.32
N ILE A 38 5.50 2.25 0.25
CA ILE A 38 4.22 2.96 0.37
C ILE A 38 3.16 2.05 0.99
N GLN A 39 3.10 0.79 0.59
CA GLN A 39 2.14 -0.16 1.17
C GLN A 39 2.41 -0.42 2.65
N ASN A 40 3.68 -0.58 3.05
CA ASN A 40 4.06 -0.72 4.46
C ASN A 40 3.63 0.50 5.30
N ILE A 41 3.72 1.72 4.75
CA ILE A 41 3.22 2.91 5.41
C ILE A 41 1.69 2.86 5.52
N ILE A 42 0.99 2.51 4.44
CA ILE A 42 -0.48 2.38 4.43
C ILE A 42 -0.91 1.37 5.49
N ASP A 43 -0.24 0.23 5.59
CA ASP A 43 -0.55 -0.82 6.55
C ASP A 43 -0.25 -0.37 7.99
N LEU A 44 0.85 0.36 8.21
CA LEU A 44 1.15 0.97 9.51
C LEU A 44 0.09 1.99 9.92
N LEU A 45 -0.36 2.86 9.01
CA LEU A 45 -1.38 3.87 9.29
C LEU A 45 -2.76 3.26 9.52
N ASN A 46 -3.06 2.13 8.91
CA ASN A 46 -4.30 1.38 9.12
C ASN A 46 -4.21 0.36 10.26
N SER A 47 -3.06 0.26 10.92
CA SER A 47 -2.86 -0.66 12.03
C SER A 47 -3.82 -0.37 13.19
N GLY A 48 -4.13 -1.42 13.97
CA GLY A 48 -4.98 -1.30 15.16
C GLY A 48 -4.46 -0.29 16.19
N VAL A 49 -3.14 -0.07 16.24
CA VAL A 49 -2.52 0.91 17.14
C VAL A 49 -2.87 2.34 16.73
N VAL A 50 -2.68 2.70 15.46
CA VAL A 50 -3.02 4.04 14.94
C VAL A 50 -4.52 4.30 15.05
N ARG A 51 -5.34 3.29 14.74
CA ARG A 51 -6.79 3.38 14.93
C ARG A 51 -7.16 3.62 16.40
N GLY A 52 -6.47 2.95 17.34
CA GLY A 52 -6.66 3.17 18.77
C GLY A 52 -6.35 4.62 19.20
N LEU A 53 -5.24 5.19 18.71
CA LEU A 53 -4.89 6.59 18.98
C LEU A 53 -5.93 7.57 18.43
N ALA A 54 -6.46 7.32 17.23
CA ALA A 54 -7.53 8.15 16.68
C ALA A 54 -8.81 8.08 17.52
N VAL A 55 -9.19 6.90 18.01
CA VAL A 55 -10.34 6.74 18.92
C VAL A 55 -10.12 7.55 20.20
N LEU A 56 -8.92 7.51 20.78
CA LEU A 56 -8.60 8.34 21.97
C LEU A 56 -8.74 9.83 21.67
N ALA A 57 -8.26 10.31 20.53
CA ALA A 57 -8.38 11.71 20.13
C ALA A 57 -9.86 12.15 19.99
N VAL A 58 -10.73 11.26 19.49
CA VAL A 58 -12.19 11.51 19.42
C VAL A 58 -12.80 11.61 20.80
N ILE A 59 -12.45 10.69 21.70
CA ILE A 59 -12.96 10.70 23.08
C ILE A 59 -12.61 12.02 23.76
N ILE A 60 -11.35 12.45 23.65
CA ILE A 60 -10.90 13.73 24.22
C ILE A 60 -11.67 14.90 23.60
N THR A 61 -11.81 14.93 22.27
CA THR A 61 -12.57 15.98 21.58
C THR A 61 -14.04 16.03 22.06
N GLY A 62 -14.68 14.87 22.22
CA GLY A 62 -16.05 14.77 22.73
C GLY A 62 -16.19 15.31 24.16
N ILE A 63 -15.23 14.98 25.02
CA ILE A 63 -15.17 15.50 26.39
C ILE A 63 -15.01 17.03 26.39
N VAL A 64 -14.07 17.57 25.61
CA VAL A 64 -13.83 19.02 25.48
C VAL A 64 -15.07 19.74 24.96
N TRP A 65 -15.80 19.14 24.02
CA TRP A 65 -17.06 19.67 23.50
C TRP A 65 -18.17 19.70 24.55
N MET A 66 -18.29 18.66 25.39
CA MET A 66 -19.27 18.61 26.49
C MET A 66 -19.05 19.72 27.53
N PHE A 67 -17.81 20.15 27.77
CA PHE A 67 -17.49 21.27 28.65
C PHE A 67 -17.71 22.65 28.00
N GLY A 68 -18.27 22.71 26.80
CA GLY A 68 -18.53 23.96 26.07
C GLY A 68 -17.27 24.71 25.65
N GLN A 69 -16.10 24.06 25.70
CA GLN A 69 -14.82 24.69 25.34
C GLN A 69 -14.65 24.83 23.81
N ILE A 70 -15.38 24.02 23.04
CA ILE A 70 -15.40 24.06 21.57
C ILE A 70 -16.84 24.00 21.05
N ASP A 71 -17.11 24.65 19.91
CA ASP A 71 -18.42 24.66 19.29
C ASP A 71 -18.71 23.37 18.50
N LEU A 72 -19.99 23.08 18.25
CA LEU A 72 -20.42 21.93 17.43
C LEU A 72 -19.75 21.90 16.05
N ARG A 73 -19.50 23.07 15.47
CA ARG A 73 -18.82 23.19 14.17
C ARG A 73 -17.38 22.69 14.26
N ARG A 74 -16.67 22.97 15.35
CA ARG A 74 -15.29 22.49 15.58
C ARG A 74 -15.27 20.98 15.86
N ALA A 75 -16.18 20.51 16.71
CA ALA A 75 -16.31 19.08 16.97
C ALA A 75 -16.65 18.28 15.69
N GLY A 76 -17.58 18.79 14.87
CA GLY A 76 -17.96 18.19 13.60
C GLY A 76 -16.80 18.08 12.60
N THR A 77 -15.91 19.08 12.54
CA THR A 77 -14.73 19.02 11.65
C THR A 77 -13.79 17.87 12.00
N VAL A 78 -13.65 17.52 13.28
CA VAL A 78 -12.82 16.39 13.71
C VAL A 78 -13.43 15.07 13.25
N VAL A 79 -14.75 14.91 13.39
CA VAL A 79 -15.45 13.69 12.95
C VAL A 79 -15.33 13.50 11.44
N VAL A 80 -15.54 14.56 10.66
CA VAL A 80 -15.39 14.51 9.19
C VAL A 80 -13.95 14.14 8.81
N GLY A 81 -12.94 14.73 9.46
CA GLY A 81 -11.54 14.40 9.21
C GLY A 81 -11.24 12.91 9.38
N ILE A 82 -11.82 12.28 10.41
CA ILE A 82 -11.62 10.86 10.71
C ILE A 82 -12.28 9.96 9.67
N ILE A 83 -13.50 10.31 9.24
CA ILE A 83 -14.19 9.60 8.15
C ILE A 83 -13.33 9.64 6.87
N VAL A 84 -12.74 10.78 6.56
CA VAL A 84 -11.87 10.92 5.38
C VAL A 84 -10.59 10.11 5.53
N ILE A 85 -9.90 10.18 6.68
CA ILE A 85 -8.63 9.48 6.90
C ILE A 85 -8.80 7.96 6.80
N PHE A 86 -9.79 7.39 7.50
CA PHE A 86 -9.99 5.93 7.51
C PHE A 86 -10.86 5.42 6.35
N GLY A 87 -11.67 6.28 5.73
CA GLY A 87 -12.46 5.94 4.54
C GLY A 87 -11.71 6.14 3.21
N ALA A 88 -10.50 6.72 3.25
CA ALA A 88 -9.74 7.07 2.05
C ALA A 88 -9.49 5.88 1.12
N SER A 89 -9.14 4.71 1.66
CA SER A 89 -8.88 3.52 0.84
C SER A 89 -10.13 3.13 0.02
N THR A 90 -11.28 3.03 0.68
CA THR A 90 -12.55 2.72 0.02
C THR A 90 -12.90 3.75 -1.05
N ILE A 91 -12.68 5.04 -0.78
CA ILE A 91 -12.92 6.10 -1.77
C ILE A 91 -12.02 5.91 -3.00
N VAL A 92 -10.73 5.64 -2.79
CA VAL A 92 -9.78 5.41 -3.88
C VAL A 92 -10.13 4.14 -4.65
N ASP A 93 -10.54 3.07 -3.98
CA ASP A 93 -10.95 1.81 -4.60
C ASP A 93 -12.19 2.01 -5.49
N LEU A 94 -13.15 2.82 -5.04
CA LEU A 94 -14.34 3.18 -5.84
C LEU A 94 -13.97 3.99 -7.09
N ILE A 95 -13.00 4.90 -6.99
CA ILE A 95 -12.57 5.75 -8.12
C ILE A 95 -11.75 4.95 -9.13
N THR A 96 -10.90 4.04 -8.66
CA THR A 96 -10.01 3.23 -9.51
C THR A 96 -10.71 2.02 -10.14
N GLY A 97 -11.99 1.80 -9.81
CA GLY A 97 -12.79 0.68 -10.32
C GLY A 97 -12.57 -0.64 -9.58
N GLY A 98 -11.87 -0.63 -8.45
CA GLY A 98 -11.60 -1.80 -7.61
C GLY A 98 -12.72 -2.18 -6.63
N GLY A 99 -13.73 -1.34 -6.44
CA GLY A 99 -14.83 -1.55 -5.47
C GLY A 99 -15.93 -2.54 -5.90
N GLY A 100 -15.68 -3.42 -6.87
CA GLY A 100 -16.66 -4.39 -7.40
C GLY A 100 -16.09 -5.80 -7.48
N GLY A 101 -15.97 -6.48 -6.34
CA GLY A 101 -15.54 -7.87 -6.22
C GLY A 101 -15.70 -8.39 -4.80
#